data_AF-A0AAV9BJU6-F1
#
_entry.id   AF-A0AAV9BJU6-F1
#
_cell.length_a   1.000
_cell.length_b   1.000
_cell.length_c   1.000
_cell.angle_alpha   90.00
_cell.angle_beta   90.00
_cell.angle_gamma   90.00
#
_symmetry.space_group_name_H-M   'P 1'
#
loop_
_entity.id
_entity.type
_entity.pdbx_description
1 polymer ?
#
loop_
_entity_poly.entity_id
_entity_poly.type
_entity_poly.pdbx_seq_one_letter_code
_entity_poly.pdbx_strand_id
1 'polypeptide(L)'
;MATQVLVRLIDGHTRCVSFPSPSISGETLKRRLSDITHIPSSSQRLVSGTLEIHDETLISDSGFPPTFHLLLRLRGGKGGFGSLLRGAGTKAGQKKTSNFDACRDMSGRRIRHVNAEKRLEEWRAGAGERKLERIAEEYLKKRAKEAARKGPAAGPAGRYVEQFREESERCAGGVEEAVRESFKLYEEQKRKALPASGSASKRLKLWLGKQKLEETDSEEEDEDADRKSVVTDGEGTSGSGLDGPKSW
;
A
#
# COMPACT_ATOMS: atom_id res chain seq x y z
N MET A 1 -44.52 -12.55 -64.54
CA MET A 1 -44.69 -12.44 -63.09
C MET A 1 -43.92 -11.22 -62.61
N ALA A 2 -44.47 -10.44 -61.69
CA ALA A 2 -43.85 -9.22 -61.20
C ALA A 2 -42.98 -9.53 -59.99
N THR A 3 -41.71 -9.11 -60.01
CA THR A 3 -40.79 -9.33 -58.88
C THR A 3 -41.02 -8.26 -57.81
N GLN A 4 -41.24 -8.70 -56.57
CA GLN A 4 -41.35 -7.81 -55.40
C GLN A 4 -40.09 -7.88 -54.56
N VAL A 5 -39.63 -6.72 -54.09
CA VAL A 5 -38.42 -6.59 -53.30
C VAL A 5 -38.71 -5.76 -52.07
N LEU A 6 -38.23 -6.21 -50.91
CA LEU A 6 -38.32 -5.48 -49.66
C LEU A 6 -37.01 -4.73 -49.42
N VAL A 7 -37.07 -3.43 -49.21
CA VAL A 7 -35.88 -2.61 -48.95
C VAL A 7 -36.06 -1.86 -47.64
N ARG A 8 -35.17 -2.13 -46.67
CA ARG A 8 -35.04 -1.31 -45.47
C ARG A 8 -34.25 -0.06 -45.81
N LEU A 9 -34.89 1.09 -45.70
CA LEU A 9 -34.32 2.38 -46.00
C LEU A 9 -33.47 2.91 -44.82
N ILE A 10 -32.79 4.03 -45.06
CA ILE A 10 -31.91 4.69 -44.08
C ILE A 10 -32.67 5.29 -42.88
N ASP A 11 -33.97 5.54 -43.04
CA ASP A 11 -34.88 5.99 -41.98
C ASP A 11 -35.30 4.84 -41.05
N GLY A 12 -34.94 3.60 -41.38
CA GLY A 12 -35.30 2.40 -40.64
C GLY A 12 -36.62 1.76 -41.06
N HIS A 13 -37.38 2.38 -41.96
CA HIS A 13 -38.63 1.83 -42.49
C HIS A 13 -38.37 0.88 -43.67
N THR A 14 -39.17 -0.18 -43.75
CA THR A 14 -39.12 -1.12 -44.88
C THR A 14 -40.15 -0.70 -45.93
N ARG A 15 -39.72 -0.54 -47.18
CA ARG A 15 -40.63 -0.31 -48.32
C ARG A 15 -40.62 -1.50 -49.25
N CYS A 16 -41.78 -1.84 -49.79
CA CYS A 16 -41.92 -2.82 -50.86
C CYS A 16 -41.80 -2.11 -52.21
N VAL A 17 -40.93 -2.61 -53.08
CA VAL A 17 -40.72 -2.11 -54.44
C VAL A 17 -41.06 -3.24 -55.41
N SER A 18 -42.07 -3.01 -56.24
CA SER A 18 -42.54 -3.96 -57.25
C SER A 18 -42.01 -3.61 -58.64
N PHE A 19 -41.56 -4.63 -59.37
CA PHE A 19 -41.09 -4.49 -60.74
C PHE A 19 -41.92 -5.40 -61.67
N PRO A 20 -42.21 -4.95 -62.90
CA PRO A 20 -43.02 -5.72 -63.84
C PRO A 20 -42.27 -6.93 -64.42
N SER A 21 -40.94 -6.90 -64.43
CA SER A 21 -40.08 -7.96 -64.95
C SER A 21 -39.82 -9.05 -63.91
N PRO A 22 -39.63 -10.33 -64.31
CA PRO A 22 -39.38 -11.46 -63.41
C PRO A 22 -37.95 -11.54 -62.88
N SER A 23 -37.01 -10.84 -63.53
CA SER A 23 -35.65 -10.63 -63.07
C SER A 23 -35.31 -9.15 -63.19
N ILE A 24 -34.58 -8.64 -62.22
CA ILE A 24 -34.20 -7.23 -62.13
C ILE A 24 -32.70 -7.17 -61.90
N SER A 25 -32.00 -6.28 -62.61
CA SER A 25 -30.59 -5.99 -62.30
C SER A 25 -30.50 -5.04 -61.09
N GLY A 26 -29.42 -5.15 -60.32
CA GLY A 26 -29.11 -4.25 -59.21
C GLY A 26 -29.13 -2.77 -59.62
N GLU A 27 -28.74 -2.44 -60.85
CA GLU A 27 -28.80 -1.08 -61.39
C GLU A 27 -30.24 -0.54 -61.44
N THR A 28 -31.18 -1.37 -61.90
CA THR A 28 -32.60 -0.99 -62.01
C THR A 28 -33.24 -0.82 -60.64
N LEU A 29 -32.84 -1.63 -59.66
CA LEU A 29 -33.26 -1.48 -58.27
C LEU A 29 -32.71 -0.19 -57.65
N LYS A 30 -31.42 0.11 -57.82
CA LYS A 30 -30.80 1.35 -57.34
C LYS A 30 -31.42 2.60 -57.95
N ARG A 31 -31.70 2.56 -59.26
CA ARG A 31 -32.39 3.66 -59.97
C ARG A 31 -33.78 3.91 -59.37
N ARG A 32 -34.60 2.86 -59.18
CA ARG A 32 -35.91 3.01 -58.53
C ARG A 32 -35.80 3.54 -57.10
N LEU A 33 -34.81 3.09 -56.33
CA LEU A 33 -34.57 3.61 -54.99
C LEU A 33 -34.10 5.07 -55.02
N SER A 34 -33.35 5.48 -56.05
CA SER A 34 -32.95 6.88 -56.25
C SER A 34 -34.16 7.78 -56.47
N ASP A 35 -35.15 7.32 -57.23
CA ASP A 35 -36.40 8.07 -57.46
C ASP A 35 -37.20 8.23 -56.16
N ILE A 36 -37.24 7.18 -55.33
CA ILE A 36 -38.03 7.14 -54.09
C ILE A 36 -37.36 7.92 -52.94
N THR A 37 -36.04 7.82 -52.83
CA THR A 37 -35.27 8.34 -51.68
C THR A 37 -34.52 9.63 -51.99
N HIS A 38 -34.45 10.02 -53.27
CA HIS A 38 -33.62 11.12 -53.77
C HIS A 38 -32.12 10.97 -53.51
N ILE A 39 -31.66 9.76 -53.18
CA ILE A 39 -30.25 9.43 -52.97
C ILE A 39 -29.66 8.92 -54.29
N PRO A 40 -28.60 9.53 -54.86
CA PRO A 40 -28.06 9.11 -56.14
C PRO A 40 -27.46 7.70 -56.09
N SER A 41 -27.66 6.90 -57.14
CA SER A 41 -27.23 5.49 -57.25
C SER A 41 -25.75 5.26 -56.92
N SER A 42 -24.88 6.24 -57.20
CA SER A 42 -23.43 6.16 -56.92
C SER A 42 -23.10 6.16 -55.42
N SER A 43 -23.99 6.72 -54.59
CA SER A 43 -23.88 6.78 -53.13
C SER A 43 -24.67 5.68 -52.43
N GLN A 44 -25.48 4.91 -53.16
CA GLN A 44 -26.24 3.81 -52.60
C GLN A 44 -25.37 2.55 -52.50
N ARG A 45 -25.53 1.83 -51.39
CA ARG A 45 -25.00 0.48 -51.18
C ARG A 45 -26.15 -0.42 -50.77
N LEU A 46 -26.40 -1.48 -51.53
CA LEU A 46 -27.46 -2.44 -51.26
C LEU A 46 -26.83 -3.73 -50.75
N VAL A 47 -27.32 -4.23 -49.62
CA VAL A 47 -26.82 -5.46 -49.00
C VAL A 47 -27.98 -6.37 -48.64
N SER A 48 -27.89 -7.64 -49.01
CA SER A 48 -28.77 -8.71 -48.55
C SER A 48 -27.95 -9.68 -47.71
N GLY A 49 -28.13 -9.67 -46.38
CA GLY A 49 -27.31 -10.46 -45.47
C GLY A 49 -25.83 -10.10 -45.58
N THR A 50 -25.01 -11.03 -46.06
CA THR A 50 -23.57 -10.84 -46.30
C THR A 50 -23.23 -10.49 -47.76
N LEU A 51 -24.20 -10.51 -48.67
CA LEU A 51 -24.01 -10.27 -50.09
C LEU A 51 -24.26 -8.79 -50.43
N GLU A 52 -23.27 -8.15 -51.05
CA GLU A 52 -23.41 -6.82 -51.63
C GLU A 52 -23.91 -6.92 -53.07
N ILE A 53 -24.90 -6.09 -53.43
CA ILE A 53 -25.52 -6.08 -54.75
C ILE A 53 -24.84 -5.04 -55.63
N HIS A 54 -24.16 -5.54 -56.65
CA HIS A 54 -23.56 -4.74 -57.71
C HIS A 54 -24.57 -4.50 -58.84
N ASP A 55 -24.23 -3.60 -59.76
CA ASP A 55 -25.14 -3.18 -60.83
C ASP A 55 -25.48 -4.34 -61.79
N GLU A 56 -24.52 -5.24 -62.00
CA GLU A 56 -24.65 -6.46 -62.82
C GLU A 56 -25.34 -7.63 -62.09
N THR A 57 -25.58 -7.52 -60.78
CA THR A 57 -26.17 -8.63 -60.02
C THR A 57 -27.65 -8.79 -60.41
N LEU A 58 -28.01 -9.96 -60.92
CA LEU A 58 -29.38 -10.30 -61.25
C LEU A 58 -30.13 -10.80 -60.01
N ILE A 59 -31.26 -10.16 -59.73
CA ILE A 59 -32.19 -10.50 -58.67
C ILE A 59 -33.35 -11.21 -59.33
N SER A 60 -33.45 -12.52 -59.10
CA SER A 60 -34.53 -13.36 -59.59
C SER A 60 -35.52 -13.65 -58.48
N ASP A 61 -36.78 -13.86 -58.85
CA ASP A 61 -37.82 -14.30 -57.92
C ASP A 61 -37.58 -15.76 -57.50
N SER A 62 -37.24 -15.98 -56.22
CA SER A 62 -37.00 -17.31 -55.64
C SER A 62 -38.22 -17.84 -54.86
N GLY A 63 -39.40 -17.24 -55.05
CA GLY A 63 -40.64 -17.60 -54.35
C GLY A 63 -40.87 -16.83 -53.05
N PHE A 64 -39.85 -16.12 -52.54
CA PHE A 64 -39.98 -15.16 -51.45
C PHE A 64 -39.38 -13.81 -51.88
N PRO A 65 -39.98 -12.68 -51.49
CA PRO A 65 -39.46 -11.37 -51.85
C PRO A 65 -38.09 -11.14 -51.16
N PRO A 66 -37.00 -10.92 -51.92
CA PRO A 66 -35.69 -10.69 -51.32
C PRO A 66 -35.71 -9.40 -50.48
N THR A 67 -34.97 -9.43 -49.37
CA THR A 67 -34.84 -8.30 -48.44
C THR A 67 -33.46 -7.66 -48.59
N PHE A 68 -33.43 -6.34 -48.80
CA PHE A 68 -32.19 -5.56 -48.91
C PHE A 68 -32.16 -4.44 -47.88
N HIS A 69 -30.95 -4.08 -47.48
CA HIS A 69 -30.68 -2.90 -46.67
C HIS A 69 -30.03 -1.83 -47.54
N LEU A 70 -30.66 -0.66 -47.60
CA LEU A 70 -30.08 0.52 -48.22
C LEU A 70 -29.14 1.20 -47.22
N LEU A 71 -27.86 1.20 -47.57
CA LEU A 71 -26.79 1.87 -46.86
C LEU A 71 -26.21 2.97 -47.73
N LEU A 72 -25.53 3.93 -47.11
CA LEU A 72 -24.82 4.99 -47.83
C LEU A 72 -23.33 4.64 -47.96
N ARG A 73 -22.80 4.83 -49.16
CA ARG A 73 -21.35 4.80 -49.41
C ARG A 73 -20.77 6.12 -48.94
N LEU A 74 -19.96 6.05 -47.89
CA LEU A 74 -19.18 7.20 -47.44
C LEU A 74 -17.95 7.34 -48.34
N ARG A 75 -17.62 8.59 -48.69
CA ARG A 75 -16.34 8.94 -49.35
C ARG A 75 -15.22 8.71 -48.32
N GLY A 76 -14.71 7.48 -48.26
CA GLY A 76 -13.65 7.09 -47.35
C GLY A 76 -12.29 7.62 -47.80
N GLY A 77 -11.53 8.21 -46.87
CA GLY A 77 -10.10 8.45 -46.98
C GLY A 77 -9.42 8.02 -45.68
N LYS A 78 -8.16 7.54 -45.73
CA LYS A 78 -7.41 7.00 -44.56
C LYS A 78 -7.11 8.05 -43.45
N GLY A 79 -7.65 9.26 -43.55
CA GLY A 79 -7.19 10.45 -42.84
C GLY A 79 -7.85 10.75 -41.48
N GLY A 80 -9.12 10.38 -41.25
CA GLY A 80 -9.83 10.82 -40.04
C GLY A 80 -9.44 10.02 -38.79
N PHE A 81 -9.94 8.79 -38.70
CA PHE A 81 -9.79 7.96 -37.50
C PHE A 81 -8.33 7.57 -37.23
N GLY A 82 -7.59 7.15 -38.27
CA GLY A 82 -6.19 6.74 -38.12
C GLY A 82 -5.26 7.89 -37.71
N SER A 83 -5.49 9.11 -38.21
CA SER A 83 -4.73 10.29 -37.78
C SER A 83 -5.08 10.70 -36.36
N LEU A 84 -6.36 10.60 -35.98
CA LEU A 84 -6.81 10.85 -34.61
C LEU A 84 -6.13 9.88 -33.62
N LEU A 85 -6.06 8.59 -33.94
CA LEU A 85 -5.36 7.60 -33.11
C LEU A 85 -3.85 7.89 -32.99
N ARG A 86 -3.20 8.27 -34.10
CA ARG A 86 -1.78 8.68 -34.08
C ARG A 86 -1.55 9.95 -33.25
N GLY A 87 -2.48 10.91 -33.31
CA GLY A 87 -2.46 12.12 -32.49
C GLY A 87 -2.74 11.84 -31.01
N ALA A 88 -3.57 10.85 -30.70
CA ALA A 88 -3.89 10.48 -29.32
C ALA A 88 -2.69 9.90 -28.57
N GLY A 89 -1.86 9.08 -29.22
CA GLY A 89 -0.65 8.50 -28.63
C GLY A 89 0.52 9.49 -28.47
N THR A 90 0.44 10.66 -29.11
CA THR A 90 1.50 11.69 -29.09
C THR A 90 1.09 12.95 -28.31
N LYS A 91 -0.06 12.94 -27.63
CA LYS A 91 -0.49 14.06 -26.78
C LYS A 91 0.63 14.42 -25.79
N ALA A 92 1.12 15.65 -25.91
CA ALA A 92 2.11 16.23 -25.01
C ALA A 92 1.62 16.08 -23.56
N GLY A 93 2.26 15.20 -22.80
CA GLY A 93 1.88 14.88 -21.41
C GLY A 93 1.80 13.39 -21.09
N GLN A 94 1.64 12.51 -22.08
CA GLN A 94 1.83 11.06 -21.87
C GLN A 94 3.32 10.74 -21.77
N LYS A 95 3.84 10.74 -20.54
CA LYS A 95 5.19 10.28 -20.26
C LYS A 95 5.30 8.83 -20.72
N LYS A 96 6.24 8.53 -21.62
CA LYS A 96 6.58 7.15 -21.99
C LYS A 96 6.76 6.36 -20.68
N THR A 97 5.97 5.31 -20.49
CA THR A 97 6.05 4.50 -19.28
C THR A 97 7.43 3.85 -19.26
N SER A 98 8.29 4.24 -18.32
CA SER A 98 9.60 3.62 -18.12
C SER A 98 9.52 2.25 -17.43
N ASN A 99 8.31 1.77 -17.16
CA ASN A 99 8.07 0.49 -16.53
C ASN A 99 8.20 -0.66 -17.55
N PHE A 100 9.43 -1.12 -17.77
CA PHE A 100 9.77 -2.26 -18.64
C PHE A 100 9.42 -3.62 -18.04
N ASP A 101 8.88 -3.65 -16.83
CA ASP A 101 8.60 -4.87 -16.08
C ASP A 101 7.59 -5.78 -16.82
N ALA A 102 6.71 -5.18 -17.64
CA ALA A 102 5.77 -5.91 -18.49
C ALA A 102 6.42 -6.67 -19.66
N CYS A 103 7.63 -6.27 -20.08
CA CYS A 103 8.32 -6.87 -21.21
C CYS A 103 8.76 -8.31 -20.91
N ARG A 104 8.96 -9.10 -21.97
CA ARG A 104 9.44 -10.48 -21.88
C ARG A 104 10.92 -10.54 -22.27
N ASP A 105 11.66 -11.45 -21.66
CA ASP A 105 13.03 -11.77 -22.04
C ASP A 105 13.09 -12.75 -23.23
N MET A 106 14.29 -13.04 -23.72
CA MET A 106 14.51 -14.01 -24.82
C MET A 106 14.14 -15.46 -24.45
N SER A 107 13.95 -15.74 -23.17
CA SER A 107 13.43 -17.02 -22.66
C SER A 107 11.90 -17.02 -22.51
N GLY A 108 11.24 -15.91 -22.86
CA GLY A 108 9.80 -15.75 -22.76
C GLY A 108 9.27 -15.50 -21.35
N ARG A 109 10.11 -15.26 -20.33
CA ARG A 109 9.68 -14.88 -18.97
C ARG A 109 9.46 -13.37 -18.89
N ARG A 110 8.55 -12.91 -18.03
CA ARG A 110 8.36 -11.45 -17.81
C ARG A 110 9.45 -10.92 -16.88
N ILE A 111 9.94 -9.72 -17.18
CA ILE A 111 11.00 -9.04 -16.41
C ILE A 111 10.62 -8.90 -14.93
N ARG A 112 9.33 -8.76 -14.60
CA ARG A 112 8.83 -8.77 -13.20
C ARG A 112 9.33 -9.95 -12.40
N HIS A 113 9.17 -11.14 -12.96
CA HIS A 113 9.45 -12.38 -12.26
C HIS A 113 10.95 -12.57 -12.11
N VAL A 114 11.71 -12.23 -13.15
CA VAL A 114 13.18 -12.28 -13.11
C VAL A 114 13.73 -11.33 -12.05
N ASN A 115 13.21 -10.11 -11.95
CA ASN A 115 13.63 -9.15 -10.93
C ASN A 115 13.19 -9.57 -9.52
N ALA A 116 12.02 -10.19 -9.37
CA ALA A 116 11.56 -10.72 -8.10
C ALA A 116 12.42 -11.91 -7.63
N GLU A 117 12.79 -12.82 -8.55
CA GLU A 117 13.70 -13.93 -8.29
C GLU A 117 15.08 -13.42 -7.83
N LYS A 118 15.66 -12.45 -8.54
CA LYS A 118 16.94 -11.82 -8.16
C LYS A 118 16.88 -11.17 -6.78
N ARG A 119 15.81 -10.43 -6.49
CA ARG A 119 15.60 -9.82 -5.16
C ARG A 119 15.53 -10.85 -4.05
N LEU A 120 14.88 -11.99 -4.29
CA LEU A 120 14.81 -13.08 -3.32
C LEU A 120 16.17 -13.77 -3.12
N GLU A 121 16.94 -13.92 -4.20
CA GLU A 121 18.28 -14.49 -4.16
C GLU A 121 19.26 -13.61 -3.38
N GLU A 122 19.27 -12.29 -3.65
CA GLU A 122 20.04 -11.31 -2.89
C GLU A 122 19.65 -11.29 -1.41
N TRP A 123 18.35 -11.33 -1.10
CA TRP A 123 17.87 -11.39 0.28
C TRP A 123 18.34 -12.67 1.00
N ARG A 124 18.31 -13.82 0.31
CA ARG A 124 18.82 -15.09 0.85
C ARG A 124 20.34 -15.05 1.03
N ALA A 125 21.09 -14.50 0.09
CA ALA A 125 22.54 -14.36 0.18
C ALA A 125 22.94 -13.49 1.38
N GLY A 126 22.26 -12.36 1.59
CA GLY A 126 22.46 -11.49 2.75
C GLY A 126 21.93 -12.05 4.08
N ALA A 127 21.36 -13.27 4.13
CA ALA A 127 20.84 -13.85 5.36
C ALA A 127 21.96 -14.20 6.37
N GLY A 128 23.15 -14.53 5.89
CA GLY A 128 24.31 -14.82 6.75
C GLY A 128 24.80 -13.57 7.47
N GLU A 129 24.99 -12.48 6.72
CA GLU A 129 25.41 -11.18 7.25
C GLU A 129 24.39 -10.62 8.23
N ARG A 130 23.10 -10.66 7.90
CA ARG A 130 22.03 -10.22 8.82
C ARG A 130 21.98 -11.01 10.13
N LYS A 131 22.33 -12.30 10.10
CA LYS A 131 22.45 -13.11 11.33
C LYS A 131 23.66 -12.68 12.15
N LEU A 132 24.80 -12.44 11.51
CA LEU A 132 26.01 -11.97 12.19
C LEU A 132 25.81 -10.57 12.80
N GLU A 133 25.13 -9.68 12.08
CA GLU A 133 24.77 -8.34 12.54
C GLU A 133 23.85 -8.42 13.76
N ARG A 134 22.79 -9.24 13.72
CA ARG A 134 21.95 -9.49 14.89
C ARG A 134 22.71 -10.04 16.08
N ILE A 135 23.60 -11.01 15.87
CA ILE A 135 24.45 -11.57 16.94
C ILE A 135 25.37 -10.48 17.51
N ALA A 136 25.94 -9.61 16.67
CA ALA A 136 26.78 -8.51 17.10
C ALA A 136 25.99 -7.44 17.90
N GLU A 137 24.79 -7.08 17.45
CA GLU A 137 23.88 -6.17 18.16
C GLU A 137 23.45 -6.73 19.51
N GLU A 138 23.05 -8.02 19.55
CA GLU A 138 22.69 -8.69 20.79
C GLU A 138 23.88 -8.75 21.76
N TYR A 139 25.09 -8.97 21.25
CA TYR A 139 26.33 -8.93 22.04
C TYR A 139 26.62 -7.52 22.60
N LEU A 140 26.53 -6.49 21.75
CA LEU A 140 26.69 -5.09 22.17
C LEU A 140 25.65 -4.68 23.20
N LYS A 141 24.38 -5.06 23.00
CA LYS A 141 23.28 -4.82 23.93
C LYS A 141 23.49 -5.53 25.26
N LYS A 142 23.99 -6.77 25.24
CA LYS A 142 24.34 -7.53 26.44
C LYS A 142 25.49 -6.86 27.20
N ARG A 143 26.56 -6.45 26.50
CA ARG A 143 27.66 -5.70 27.13
C ARG A 143 27.22 -4.36 27.69
N ALA A 144 26.36 -3.62 26.99
CA ALA A 144 25.80 -2.37 27.47
C ALA A 144 24.95 -2.57 28.73
N LYS A 145 24.11 -3.63 28.76
CA LYS A 145 23.32 -4.00 29.95
C LYS A 145 24.20 -4.43 31.12
N GLU A 146 25.28 -5.18 30.88
CA GLU A 146 26.26 -5.56 31.90
C GLU A 146 27.06 -4.36 32.43
N ALA A 147 27.45 -3.42 31.55
CA ALA A 147 28.11 -2.18 31.95
C ALA A 147 27.18 -1.28 32.77
N ALA A 148 25.90 -1.18 32.38
CA ALA A 148 24.88 -0.49 33.18
C ALA A 148 24.67 -1.15 34.54
N ARG A 149 24.68 -2.49 34.61
CA ARG A 149 24.57 -3.25 35.87
C ARG A 149 25.81 -3.12 36.77
N LYS A 150 27.01 -3.02 36.19
CA LYS A 150 28.26 -2.84 36.94
C LYS A 150 28.48 -1.40 37.43
N GLY A 151 27.64 -0.45 37.04
CA GLY A 151 27.78 0.96 37.40
C GLY A 151 29.11 1.58 36.92
N PRO A 152 29.31 2.90 37.09
CA PRO A 152 30.55 3.56 36.69
C PRO A 152 31.65 3.28 37.73
N ALA A 153 32.11 2.03 37.84
CA ALA A 153 33.24 1.67 38.69
C ALA A 153 34.57 2.28 38.21
N ALA A 154 34.59 2.93 37.03
CA ALA A 154 35.81 3.45 36.40
C ALA A 154 35.80 4.98 36.16
N GLY A 155 34.85 5.72 36.74
CA GLY A 155 34.84 7.20 36.69
C GLY A 155 35.50 7.86 37.91
N PRO A 156 35.93 9.13 37.84
CA PRO A 156 36.52 9.85 38.99
C PRO A 156 35.59 9.94 40.20
N ALA A 157 34.28 10.04 39.98
CA ALA A 157 33.27 9.99 41.04
C ALA A 157 33.14 8.59 41.67
N GLY A 158 33.33 7.51 40.89
CA GLY A 158 33.33 6.14 41.38
C GLY A 158 34.53 5.88 42.31
N ARG A 159 35.72 6.34 41.92
CA ARG A 159 36.94 6.27 42.75
C ARG A 159 36.81 7.05 44.06
N TYR A 160 36.15 8.21 44.02
CA TYR A 160 35.88 9.01 45.23
C TYR A 160 34.89 8.32 46.18
N VAL A 161 33.82 7.73 45.66
CA VAL A 161 32.85 6.95 46.47
C VAL A 161 33.50 5.71 47.08
N GLU A 162 34.43 5.08 46.37
CA GLU A 162 35.18 3.92 46.88
C GLU A 162 36.16 4.32 47.99
N GLN A 163 36.89 5.43 47.83
CA GLN A 163 37.76 6.00 48.87
C GLN A 163 36.96 6.41 50.12
N PHE A 164 35.81 7.07 49.94
CA PHE A 164 34.98 7.47 51.07
C PHE A 164 34.43 6.27 51.84
N ARG A 165 34.07 5.18 51.13
CA ARG A 165 33.66 3.92 51.77
C ARG A 165 34.80 3.32 52.58
N GLU A 166 35.99 3.22 52.02
CA GLU A 166 37.17 2.68 52.71
C GLU A 166 37.57 3.53 53.93
N GLU A 167 37.52 4.86 53.80
CA GLU A 167 37.76 5.78 54.92
C GLU A 167 36.68 5.67 56.00
N SER A 168 35.41 5.52 55.61
CA SER A 168 34.31 5.30 56.55
C SER A 168 34.42 3.98 57.29
N GLU A 169 34.84 2.92 56.60
CA GLU A 169 35.10 1.60 57.19
C GLU A 169 36.30 1.63 58.13
N ARG A 170 37.36 2.36 57.78
CA ARG A 170 38.51 2.58 58.66
C ARG A 170 38.13 3.38 59.90
N CYS A 171 37.29 4.41 59.74
CA CYS A 171 36.79 5.21 60.86
C CYS A 171 35.88 4.38 61.77
N ALA A 172 34.94 3.61 61.20
CA ALA A 172 34.09 2.70 61.94
C ALA A 172 34.91 1.63 62.68
N GLY A 173 35.90 1.02 62.03
CA GLY A 173 36.81 0.07 62.66
C GLY A 173 37.59 0.68 63.81
N GLY A 174 38.12 1.90 63.65
CA GLY A 174 38.82 2.62 64.72
C GLY A 174 37.91 2.96 65.90
N VAL A 175 36.64 3.31 65.65
CA VAL A 175 35.65 3.53 66.71
C VAL A 175 35.30 2.23 67.42
N GLU A 176 35.10 1.13 66.69
CA GLU A 176 34.84 -0.17 67.28
C GLU A 176 36.02 -0.65 68.14
N GLU A 177 37.25 -0.43 67.68
CA GLU A 177 38.47 -0.75 68.44
C GLU A 177 38.60 0.12 69.69
N ALA A 178 38.41 1.43 69.58
CA ALA A 178 38.45 2.34 70.72
C ALA A 178 37.35 2.04 71.75
N VAL A 179 36.14 1.70 71.30
CA VAL A 179 35.05 1.24 72.18
C VAL A 179 35.46 -0.06 72.85
N ARG A 180 35.97 -1.04 72.11
CA ARG A 180 36.45 -2.32 72.65
C ARG A 180 37.56 -2.12 73.68
N GLU A 181 38.48 -1.18 73.47
CA GLU A 181 39.54 -0.82 74.43
C GLU A 181 38.98 -0.10 75.67
N SER A 182 38.03 0.81 75.50
CA SER A 182 37.38 1.50 76.62
C SER A 182 36.61 0.54 77.53
N PHE A 183 35.96 -0.48 76.95
CA PHE A 183 35.31 -1.55 77.72
C PHE A 183 36.33 -2.42 78.46
N LYS A 184 37.49 -2.72 77.86
CA LYS A 184 38.59 -3.42 78.55
C LYS A 184 39.14 -2.60 79.73
N LEU A 185 39.39 -1.31 79.53
CA LEU A 185 39.85 -0.41 80.60
C LEU A 185 38.80 -0.24 81.72
N TYR A 186 37.51 -0.22 81.37
CA TYR A 186 36.42 -0.18 82.34
C TYR A 186 36.32 -1.49 83.16
N GLU A 187 36.55 -2.64 82.54
CA GLU A 187 36.66 -3.93 83.25
C GLU A 187 37.89 -3.99 84.16
N GLU A 188 39.03 -3.42 83.74
CA GLU A 188 40.24 -3.30 84.55
C GLU A 188 40.05 -2.37 85.76
N GLN A 189 39.32 -1.26 85.59
CA GLN A 189 38.97 -0.34 86.68
C GLN A 189 37.93 -0.91 87.65
N LYS A 190 37.09 -1.86 87.21
CA LYS A 190 36.16 -2.61 88.07
C LYS A 190 36.84 -3.59 89.05
N ARG A 191 38.18 -3.70 89.05
CA ARG A 191 38.94 -4.39 90.09
C ARG A 191 39.14 -3.58 91.39
N LYS A 192 38.43 -2.46 91.57
CA LYS A 192 38.21 -1.84 92.90
C LYS A 192 36.71 -1.85 93.23
N ALA A 193 36.35 -2.54 94.31
CA ALA A 193 34.96 -2.89 94.67
C ALA A 193 34.20 -1.77 95.44
N LEU A 194 32.97 -1.45 94.97
CA LEU A 194 31.62 -1.31 95.60
C LEU A 194 31.41 -0.62 96.99
N PRO A 195 30.28 0.10 97.25
CA PRO A 195 28.95 -0.54 97.42
C PRO A 195 27.70 0.21 96.87
N ALA A 196 26.56 -0.48 97.03
CA ALA A 196 25.27 -0.31 96.38
C ALA A 196 24.29 0.69 97.04
N SER A 197 23.40 1.28 96.22
CA SER A 197 22.05 1.85 96.48
C SER A 197 21.70 2.67 95.23
N GLY A 198 20.58 2.58 94.51
CA GLY A 198 19.19 2.39 94.87
C GLY A 198 18.39 3.49 94.14
N SER A 199 17.32 3.11 93.41
CA SER A 199 16.19 3.96 92.96
C SER A 199 16.25 4.79 91.66
N ALA A 200 15.43 4.33 90.70
CA ALA A 200 14.37 5.07 89.97
C ALA A 200 14.67 6.06 88.81
N SER A 201 14.13 5.64 87.65
CA SER A 201 13.35 6.41 86.67
C SER A 201 14.07 7.40 85.72
N LYS A 202 14.00 7.12 84.41
CA LYS A 202 13.03 7.74 83.49
C LYS A 202 13.15 7.19 82.07
N ARG A 203 11.99 6.84 81.50
CA ARG A 203 11.75 6.38 80.12
C ARG A 203 12.24 7.41 79.10
N LEU A 204 13.15 7.02 78.20
CA LEU A 204 13.39 7.74 76.94
C LEU A 204 12.28 7.39 75.95
N LYS A 205 11.34 8.32 75.76
CA LYS A 205 10.36 8.27 74.66
C LYS A 205 11.06 8.76 73.39
N LEU A 206 11.47 7.85 72.52
CA LEU A 206 11.73 8.19 71.13
C LEU A 206 10.39 8.48 70.45
N TRP A 207 10.22 9.75 70.08
CA TRP A 207 9.14 10.24 69.25
C TRP A 207 9.35 9.68 67.84
N LEU A 208 8.64 8.60 67.51
CA LEU A 208 8.59 8.06 66.16
C LEU A 208 7.72 8.99 65.30
N GLY A 209 8.40 9.93 64.63
CA GLY A 209 7.82 10.82 63.64
C GLY A 209 7.43 10.05 62.39
N LYS A 210 6.13 9.91 62.22
CA LYS A 210 5.37 9.30 61.13
C LYS A 210 5.68 9.99 59.80
N GLN A 211 6.27 9.26 58.84
CA GLN A 211 6.11 9.56 57.41
C GLN A 211 5.67 8.30 56.65
N LYS A 212 4.36 8.31 56.41
CA LYS A 212 3.56 7.70 55.34
C LYS A 212 4.30 6.74 54.38
N LEU A 213 4.09 5.45 54.60
CA LEU A 213 4.20 4.38 53.60
C LEU A 213 2.83 4.30 52.92
N GLU A 214 2.71 4.78 51.68
CA GLU A 214 1.58 4.42 50.83
C GLU A 214 1.95 3.14 50.08
N GLU A 215 1.24 2.07 50.42
CA GLU A 215 1.00 0.92 49.56
C GLU A 215 0.42 1.42 48.23
N THR A 216 1.04 1.03 47.12
CA THR A 216 0.31 0.89 45.86
C THR A 216 0.74 -0.45 45.31
N ASP A 217 -0.23 -1.35 45.39
CA ASP A 217 -0.21 -2.73 44.96
C ASP A 217 -0.03 -2.81 43.44
N SER A 218 0.79 -3.77 43.03
CA SER A 218 1.28 -3.94 41.67
C SER A 218 0.58 -5.14 41.06
N GLU A 219 -0.55 -4.91 40.39
CA GLU A 219 -1.21 -5.88 39.52
C GLU A 219 -1.32 -5.26 38.12
N GLU A 220 -0.41 -5.65 37.22
CA GLU A 220 -0.58 -5.43 35.77
C GLU A 220 -0.96 -6.78 35.15
N GLU A 221 -2.22 -6.89 34.73
CA GLU A 221 -2.76 -7.95 33.90
C GLU A 221 -2.37 -7.72 32.44
N ASP A 222 -1.68 -8.70 31.85
CA ASP A 222 -1.36 -8.76 30.42
C ASP A 222 -2.58 -9.25 29.62
N GLU A 223 -3.26 -8.35 28.90
CA GLU A 223 -4.11 -8.72 27.77
C GLU A 223 -3.91 -7.75 26.59
N ASP A 224 -3.08 -8.13 25.62
CA ASP A 224 -3.10 -7.50 24.30
C ASP A 224 -3.45 -8.51 23.21
N ALA A 225 -4.71 -8.39 22.80
CA ALA A 225 -5.35 -9.10 21.71
C ALA A 225 -4.86 -8.62 20.34
N ASP A 226 -4.59 -9.62 19.50
CA ASP A 226 -4.39 -9.61 18.07
C ASP A 226 -5.26 -8.59 17.31
N ARG A 227 -4.62 -7.68 16.54
CA ARG A 227 -5.30 -6.85 15.54
C ARG A 227 -4.65 -6.96 14.18
N LYS A 228 -5.15 -7.93 13.41
CA LYS A 228 -5.15 -7.96 11.93
C LYS A 228 -5.69 -6.65 11.36
N SER A 229 -4.88 -5.95 10.57
CA SER A 229 -5.35 -4.90 9.68
C SER A 229 -5.91 -5.52 8.39
N VAL A 230 -7.24 -5.51 8.26
CA VAL A 230 -7.99 -5.68 7.02
C VAL A 230 -7.89 -4.37 6.23
N VAL A 231 -7.41 -4.43 4.99
CA VAL A 231 -7.52 -3.35 4.00
C VAL A 231 -8.83 -3.56 3.24
N THR A 232 -9.75 -2.61 3.34
CA THR A 232 -10.93 -2.51 2.46
C THR A 232 -10.75 -1.39 1.46
N ASP A 233 -10.97 -1.72 0.19
CA ASP A 233 -11.21 -0.79 -0.92
C ASP A 233 -12.48 0.05 -0.70
N GLY A 234 -12.51 1.26 -1.27
CA GLY A 234 -13.73 2.08 -1.33
C GLY A 234 -13.52 3.50 -1.87
N GLU A 235 -13.94 3.70 -3.12
CA GLU A 235 -14.12 4.99 -3.82
C GLU A 235 -14.98 6.00 -3.07
N GLY A 236 -14.81 7.31 -3.37
CA GLY A 236 -15.96 8.23 -3.35
C GLY A 236 -15.74 9.72 -3.02
N THR A 237 -15.58 10.52 -4.07
CA THR A 237 -16.17 11.87 -4.31
C THR A 237 -15.74 13.11 -3.48
N SER A 238 -15.33 14.16 -4.20
CA SER A 238 -15.81 15.57 -4.17
C SER A 238 -14.65 16.47 -4.67
N GLY A 239 -14.77 17.33 -5.68
CA GLY A 239 -15.91 18.20 -5.99
C GLY A 239 -15.64 19.59 -5.44
N SER A 240 -14.73 20.36 -6.05
CA SER A 240 -14.70 21.82 -5.87
C SER A 240 -14.22 22.50 -7.16
N GLY A 241 -15.19 23.10 -7.85
CA GLY A 241 -14.94 24.10 -8.88
C GLY A 241 -14.62 25.43 -8.21
N LEU A 242 -13.67 26.16 -8.78
CA LEU A 242 -13.49 27.58 -8.54
C LEU A 242 -13.41 28.28 -9.89
N ASP A 243 -14.55 28.86 -10.25
CA ASP A 243 -14.73 29.88 -11.27
C ASP A 243 -14.14 31.20 -10.72
N GLY A 244 -13.36 31.90 -11.54
CA GLY A 244 -12.79 33.22 -11.23
C GLY A 244 -12.97 34.16 -12.43
N PRO A 245 -13.40 35.42 -12.23
CA PRO A 245 -14.08 36.20 -13.27
C PRO A 245 -13.16 37.01 -14.20
N LYS A 246 -13.78 37.34 -15.33
CA LYS A 246 -13.36 38.20 -16.47
C LYS A 246 -12.85 39.59 -16.07
N SER A 247 -11.99 40.17 -16.92
CA SER A 247 -12.07 41.54 -17.49
C SER A 247 -10.74 41.84 -18.23
N TRP A 248 -10.60 42.56 -19.35
CA TRP A 248 -11.44 43.34 -20.26
C TRP A 248 -11.04 42.99 -21.71
#